data_AF-A0A9D8WPB8-F1
#
_entry.id   AF-A0A9D8WPB8-F1
#
_cell.length_a   1.000
_cell.length_b   1.000
_cell.length_c   1.000
_cell.angle_alpha   90.00
_cell.angle_beta   90.00
_cell.angle_gamma   90.00
#
_symmetry.space_group_name_H-M   'P 1'
#
loop_
_entity.id
_entity.type
_entity.pdbx_description
1 polymer ?
#
loop_
_entity_poly.entity_id
_entity_poly.type
_entity_poly.pdbx_seq_one_letter_code
_entity_poly.pdbx_strand_id
1 'polypeptide(L)'
;MPTQLAPLINWFETSIVGSPLWSGLGLVAAALFGLFVLWTAFKLLARGIRSVSETLSSRKRRSTQGFGIAVAPIVGPGGGKQTKAVIAALQEHLGLFTFGSPFEIVKAPRIRTRGAKGLRASAVRYLERSSTDLVLWGARTSGKQTPSEVEILSCAGSLAPADAMHFEGFFPLLTPQNQDITFRVAAYLVARALQPGLSDGSAFKAEKLEPVADILVTCLENPDAIQERTRRTLEHDYSSMALNIGGETHLTRVAKLRRQSLSSEEKLPPSFEVHARIDLGRALLGLAAISFDPVRVREAMDHLKIAVDMLKSDEVLQLAQITNQAVQQGQAMLANRKRFSVTGGSTI
;
A
#
# COMPACT_ATOMS: atom_id res chain seq x y z
N MET A 1 -81.52 16.52 -5.10
CA MET A 1 -80.65 16.37 -3.92
C MET A 1 -79.37 17.15 -4.19
N PRO A 2 -79.15 18.27 -3.49
CA PRO A 2 -77.99 18.34 -2.59
C PRO A 2 -78.25 19.25 -1.38
N THR A 3 -79.15 18.85 -0.46
CA THR A 3 -79.43 19.61 0.78
C THR A 3 -78.72 19.04 2.01
N GLN A 4 -78.07 17.88 1.90
CA GLN A 4 -77.40 17.21 3.02
C GLN A 4 -75.89 17.47 3.13
N LEU A 5 -75.25 18.02 2.09
CA LEU A 5 -73.81 18.38 2.13
C LEU A 5 -73.56 19.82 2.61
N ALA A 6 -74.56 20.70 2.53
CA ALA A 6 -74.48 22.07 2.99
C ALA A 6 -74.06 22.21 4.48
N PRO A 7 -74.64 21.47 5.45
CA PRO A 7 -74.24 21.59 6.85
C PRO A 7 -72.82 21.05 7.12
N LEU A 8 -72.37 20.05 6.36
CA LEU A 8 -71.01 19.50 6.45
C LEU A 8 -69.96 20.46 5.89
N ILE A 9 -70.25 21.11 4.76
CA ILE A 9 -69.37 22.12 4.16
C ILE A 9 -69.29 23.34 5.08
N ASN A 10 -70.43 23.79 5.63
CA ASN A 10 -70.47 24.94 6.54
C ASN A 10 -69.75 24.63 7.87
N TRP A 11 -69.87 23.40 8.40
CA TRP A 11 -69.11 22.94 9.57
C TRP A 11 -67.59 22.87 9.29
N PHE A 12 -67.20 22.42 8.09
CA PHE A 12 -65.80 22.36 7.67
C PHE A 12 -65.19 23.77 7.50
N GLU A 13 -65.91 24.70 6.87
CA GLU A 13 -65.48 26.08 6.72
C GLU A 13 -65.38 26.81 8.07
N THR A 14 -66.36 26.64 8.97
CA THR A 14 -66.35 27.31 10.28
C THR A 14 -65.36 26.69 11.27
N SER A 15 -65.18 25.36 11.26
CA SER A 15 -64.34 24.67 12.26
C SER A 15 -62.87 24.55 11.84
N ILE A 16 -62.58 24.46 10.53
CA ILE A 16 -61.22 24.18 10.01
C ILE A 16 -60.64 25.41 9.30
N VAL A 17 -61.42 26.08 8.44
CA VAL A 17 -60.92 27.25 7.68
C VAL A 17 -60.90 28.52 8.54
N GLY A 18 -61.86 28.70 9.44
CA GLY A 18 -61.94 29.85 10.35
C GLY A 18 -61.08 29.76 11.63
N SER A 19 -60.39 28.64 11.86
CA SER A 19 -59.64 28.37 13.09
C SER A 19 -58.18 28.87 13.00
N PRO A 20 -57.74 29.80 13.88
CA PRO A 20 -56.35 30.26 13.96
C PRO A 20 -55.35 29.12 14.26
N LEU A 21 -55.82 28.05 14.91
CA LEU A 21 -54.99 26.90 15.26
C LEU A 21 -54.68 26.02 14.05
N TRP A 22 -55.66 25.78 13.17
CA TRP A 22 -55.47 24.96 11.97
C TRP A 22 -54.69 25.68 10.88
N SER A 23 -54.91 26.99 10.72
CA SER A 23 -54.09 27.85 9.84
C SER A 23 -52.65 27.98 10.34
N GLY A 24 -52.43 28.11 11.66
CA GLY A 24 -51.10 28.07 12.28
C GLY A 24 -50.38 26.74 12.09
N LEU A 25 -51.09 25.61 12.29
CA LEU A 25 -50.55 24.27 12.03
C LEU A 25 -50.22 24.04 10.55
N GLY A 26 -51.05 24.54 9.63
CA GLY A 26 -50.80 24.48 8.19
C GLY A 26 -49.54 25.26 7.78
N LEU A 27 -49.33 26.44 8.36
CA LEU A 27 -48.13 27.25 8.14
C LEU A 27 -46.86 26.56 8.66
N VAL A 28 -46.91 25.95 9.84
CA VAL A 28 -45.79 25.20 10.40
C VAL A 28 -45.49 23.95 9.56
N ALA A 29 -46.52 23.22 9.12
CA ALA A 29 -46.35 22.06 8.25
C ALA A 29 -45.75 22.44 6.88
N ALA A 30 -46.21 23.54 6.28
CA ALA A 30 -45.66 24.07 5.03
C ALA A 30 -44.20 24.51 5.19
N ALA A 31 -43.86 25.17 6.31
CA ALA A 31 -42.49 25.57 6.62
C ALA A 31 -41.57 24.35 6.80
N LEU A 32 -41.99 23.34 7.56
CA LEU A 32 -41.23 22.10 7.75
C LEU A 32 -41.06 21.32 6.44
N PHE A 33 -42.10 21.27 5.59
CA PHE A 33 -42.02 20.65 4.28
C PHE A 33 -41.07 21.41 3.35
N GLY A 34 -41.12 22.75 3.35
CA GLY A 34 -40.17 23.59 2.63
C GLY A 34 -38.73 23.36 3.08
N LEU A 35 -38.49 23.23 4.39
CA LEU A 35 -37.19 22.92 4.97
C LEU A 35 -36.70 21.52 4.57
N PHE A 36 -37.60 20.53 4.54
CA PHE A 36 -37.31 19.18 4.07
C PHE A 36 -36.96 19.15 2.57
N VAL A 37 -37.71 19.87 1.73
CA VAL A 37 -37.41 19.99 0.29
C VAL A 37 -36.07 20.69 0.07
N LEU A 38 -35.79 21.79 0.78
CA LEU A 38 -34.48 22.46 0.73
C LEU A 38 -33.34 21.53 1.17
N TRP A 39 -33.53 20.75 2.24
CA TRP A 39 -32.53 19.82 2.73
C TRP A 39 -32.28 18.66 1.76
N THR A 40 -33.33 18.10 1.16
CA THR A 40 -33.21 17.04 0.15
C THR A 40 -32.57 17.56 -1.14
N ALA A 41 -32.96 18.75 -1.61
CA ALA A 41 -32.34 19.43 -2.73
C ALA A 41 -30.85 19.68 -2.46
N PHE A 42 -30.49 20.22 -1.29
CA PHE A 42 -29.10 20.42 -0.89
C PHE A 42 -28.30 19.11 -0.87
N LYS A 43 -28.90 18.01 -0.37
CA LYS A 43 -28.26 16.69 -0.41
C LYS A 43 -28.02 16.18 -1.83
N LEU A 44 -28.97 16.38 -2.74
CA LEU A 44 -28.84 15.97 -4.14
C LEU A 44 -27.78 16.83 -4.86
N LEU A 45 -27.78 18.13 -4.62
CA LEU A 45 -26.79 19.07 -5.15
C LEU A 45 -25.38 18.76 -4.64
N ALA A 46 -25.23 18.49 -3.33
CA ALA A 46 -23.96 18.07 -2.74
C ALA A 46 -23.47 16.71 -3.29
N ARG A 47 -24.38 15.79 -3.63
CA ARG A 47 -24.04 14.52 -4.31
C ARG A 47 -23.60 14.75 -5.76
N GLY A 48 -24.31 15.60 -6.51
CA GLY A 48 -23.98 15.96 -7.88
C GLY A 48 -22.64 16.69 -8.00
N ILE A 49 -22.37 17.65 -7.11
CA ILE A 49 -21.08 18.36 -7.05
C ILE A 49 -19.93 17.38 -6.77
N ARG A 50 -20.11 16.40 -5.87
CA ARG A 50 -19.08 15.38 -5.60
C ARG A 50 -18.78 14.55 -6.84
N SER A 51 -19.79 14.04 -7.53
CA SER A 51 -19.58 13.23 -8.74
C SER A 51 -18.97 14.02 -9.91
N VAL A 52 -19.26 15.32 -10.02
CA VAL A 52 -18.64 16.19 -11.02
C VAL A 52 -17.19 16.51 -10.64
N SER A 53 -16.88 16.77 -9.37
CA SER A 53 -15.49 17.00 -8.94
C SER A 53 -14.61 15.76 -9.14
N GLU A 54 -15.17 14.56 -8.97
CA GLU A 54 -14.51 13.26 -9.17
C GLU A 54 -14.19 12.98 -10.66
N THR A 55 -15.01 13.49 -11.58
CA THR A 55 -14.77 13.38 -13.04
C THR A 55 -13.84 14.48 -13.56
N LEU A 56 -13.79 15.63 -12.89
CA LEU A 56 -12.87 16.71 -13.23
C LEU A 56 -11.44 16.44 -12.73
N SER A 57 -11.27 15.85 -11.55
CA SER A 57 -9.95 15.51 -11.02
C SER A 57 -9.24 14.42 -11.84
N SER A 58 -10.00 13.45 -12.39
CA SER A 58 -9.49 12.43 -13.32
C SER A 58 -9.12 13.01 -14.70
N ARG A 59 -9.83 14.03 -15.19
CA ARG A 59 -9.47 14.73 -16.44
C ARG A 59 -8.25 15.64 -16.27
N LYS A 60 -8.10 16.27 -15.11
CA LYS A 60 -6.98 17.20 -14.82
C LYS A 60 -5.61 16.50 -14.80
N ARG A 61 -5.54 15.22 -14.41
CA ARG A 61 -4.27 14.47 -14.44
C ARG A 61 -3.70 14.29 -15.84
N ARG A 62 -4.54 14.19 -16.89
CA ARG A 62 -4.04 13.99 -18.26
C ARG A 62 -3.08 15.10 -18.73
N SER A 63 -3.04 16.25 -18.04
CA SER A 63 -2.12 17.35 -18.33
C SER A 63 -0.93 17.50 -17.38
N THR A 64 -0.85 16.75 -16.27
CA THR A 64 0.23 16.87 -15.27
C THR A 64 1.27 15.76 -15.44
N GLN A 65 2.54 16.15 -15.62
CA GLN A 65 3.68 15.21 -15.58
C GLN A 65 3.92 14.76 -14.13
N GLY A 66 4.29 13.49 -13.93
CA GLY A 66 4.62 12.93 -12.61
C GLY A 66 3.66 11.85 -12.10
N PHE A 67 3.84 11.40 -10.86
CA PHE A 67 3.07 10.30 -10.27
C PHE A 67 1.64 10.70 -9.90
N GLY A 68 0.66 9.88 -10.26
CA GLY A 68 -0.75 10.11 -9.92
C GLY A 68 -1.24 9.13 -8.89
N ILE A 69 -1.68 9.65 -7.75
CA ILE A 69 -2.00 8.84 -6.58
C ILE A 69 -3.45 9.07 -6.22
N ALA A 70 -4.27 8.04 -6.45
CA ALA A 70 -5.67 8.05 -6.10
C ALA A 70 -5.88 7.45 -4.71
N VAL A 71 -6.43 8.24 -3.78
CA VAL A 71 -6.76 7.78 -2.43
C VAL A 71 -8.27 7.66 -2.30
N ALA A 72 -8.76 6.42 -2.21
CA ALA A 72 -10.16 6.12 -1.94
C ALA A 72 -10.45 6.13 -0.42
N PRO A 73 -11.68 6.44 0.00
CA PRO A 73 -12.06 6.42 1.41
C PRO A 73 -11.84 5.05 2.07
N ILE A 74 -11.05 5.05 3.14
CA ILE A 74 -10.95 3.90 4.05
C ILE A 74 -12.32 3.70 4.71
N VAL A 75 -12.84 2.48 4.61
CA VAL A 75 -14.19 2.12 5.07
C VAL A 75 -14.16 1.73 6.55
N GLY A 76 -15.23 2.04 7.29
CA GLY A 76 -15.39 1.61 8.68
C GLY A 76 -15.25 2.76 9.70
N PRO A 77 -15.30 2.44 11.01
CA PRO A 77 -15.26 3.45 12.07
C PRO A 77 -14.00 4.32 11.98
N GLY A 78 -14.15 5.64 11.92
CA GLY A 78 -13.02 6.57 11.83
C GLY A 78 -12.25 6.56 10.50
N GLY A 79 -12.66 5.77 9.50
CA GLY A 79 -11.95 5.65 8.21
C GLY A 79 -11.85 6.96 7.43
N GLY A 80 -12.84 7.85 7.55
CA GLY A 80 -12.77 9.19 6.95
C GLY A 80 -11.69 10.09 7.57
N LYS A 81 -11.43 9.98 8.88
CA LYS A 81 -10.33 10.69 9.55
C LYS A 81 -8.98 10.11 9.10
N GLN A 82 -8.87 8.79 9.07
CA GLN A 82 -7.66 8.10 8.57
C GLN A 82 -7.35 8.49 7.13
N THR A 83 -8.36 8.51 6.24
CA THR A 83 -8.18 8.90 4.84
C THR A 83 -7.61 10.31 4.71
N LYS A 84 -8.11 11.27 5.51
CA LYS A 84 -7.57 12.64 5.52
C LYS A 84 -6.13 12.68 6.02
N ALA A 85 -5.82 11.90 7.06
CA ALA A 85 -4.48 11.85 7.62
C ALA A 85 -3.48 11.17 6.67
N VAL A 86 -3.89 10.12 5.93
CA VAL A 86 -3.08 9.55 4.83
C VAL A 86 -2.82 10.57 3.75
N ILE A 87 -3.84 11.29 3.28
CA ILE A 87 -3.66 12.34 2.27
C ILE A 87 -2.68 13.42 2.78
N ALA A 88 -2.82 13.85 4.04
CA ALA A 88 -1.89 14.80 4.65
C ALA A 88 -0.45 14.28 4.70
N ALA A 89 -0.26 13.03 5.15
CA ALA A 89 1.04 12.38 5.17
C ALA A 89 1.71 12.33 3.80
N LEU A 90 0.94 12.01 2.74
CA LEU A 90 1.45 12.00 1.38
C LEU A 90 1.78 13.40 0.87
N GLN A 91 0.95 14.41 1.18
CA GLN A 91 1.23 15.80 0.80
C GLN A 91 2.50 16.33 1.45
N GLU A 92 2.76 15.96 2.69
CA GLU A 92 3.86 16.47 3.49
C GLU A 92 5.19 15.73 3.25
N HIS A 93 5.16 14.40 3.16
CA HIS A 93 6.39 13.60 3.18
C HIS A 93 6.68 12.81 1.91
N LEU A 94 5.74 12.65 0.98
CA LEU A 94 6.01 11.84 -0.23
C LEU A 94 7.14 12.41 -1.08
N GLY A 95 7.31 13.74 -1.08
CA GLY A 95 8.42 14.42 -1.74
C GLY A 95 9.80 13.92 -1.32
N LEU A 96 9.94 13.42 -0.09
CA LEU A 96 11.20 12.89 0.45
C LEU A 96 11.65 11.60 -0.26
N PHE A 97 10.74 10.88 -0.91
CA PHE A 97 10.98 9.55 -1.48
C PHE A 97 10.82 9.47 -3.00
N THR A 98 10.48 10.59 -3.66
CA THR A 98 10.21 10.63 -5.12
C THR A 98 11.41 11.10 -5.94
N PHE A 99 12.53 11.41 -5.30
CA PHE A 99 13.77 11.89 -5.93
C PHE A 99 13.57 13.09 -6.88
N GLY A 100 12.68 14.00 -6.50
CA GLY A 100 12.34 15.20 -7.28
C GLY A 100 11.27 14.99 -8.35
N SER A 101 10.72 13.77 -8.48
CA SER A 101 9.61 13.53 -9.41
C SER A 101 8.34 14.22 -8.91
N PRO A 102 7.65 15.01 -9.75
CA PRO A 102 6.39 15.61 -9.35
C PRO A 102 5.34 14.53 -9.07
N PHE A 103 4.38 14.84 -8.21
CA PHE A 103 3.27 13.95 -7.91
C PHE A 103 1.98 14.74 -7.66
N GLU A 104 0.85 14.11 -7.96
CA GLU A 104 -0.49 14.66 -7.73
C GLU A 104 -1.32 13.64 -6.95
N ILE A 105 -1.90 14.09 -5.85
CA ILE A 105 -2.78 13.28 -5.00
C ILE A 105 -4.23 13.65 -5.31
N VAL A 106 -4.99 12.68 -5.79
CA VAL A 106 -6.40 12.82 -6.15
C VAL A 106 -7.26 11.99 -5.21
N LYS A 107 -8.41 12.54 -4.79
CA LYS A 107 -9.40 11.77 -4.05
C LYS A 107 -10.18 10.89 -5.03
N ALA A 108 -10.17 9.58 -4.79
CA ALA A 108 -10.96 8.62 -5.55
C ALA A 108 -12.32 8.39 -4.89
N PRO A 109 -13.35 7.99 -5.67
CA PRO A 109 -14.60 7.52 -5.11
C PRO A 109 -14.39 6.25 -4.28
N ARG A 110 -15.35 5.93 -3.42
CA ARG A 110 -15.31 4.69 -2.65
C ARG A 110 -15.38 3.50 -3.60
N ILE A 111 -14.35 2.65 -3.57
CA ILE A 111 -14.32 1.38 -4.29
C ILE A 111 -15.32 0.43 -3.61
N ARG A 112 -16.43 0.13 -4.31
CA ARG A 112 -17.53 -0.70 -3.78
C ARG A 112 -17.81 -1.87 -4.70
N THR A 113 -17.67 -3.09 -4.21
CA THR A 113 -18.21 -4.28 -4.89
C THR A 113 -18.58 -5.38 -3.91
N ARG A 114 -19.33 -6.39 -4.36
CA ARG A 114 -19.54 -7.64 -3.61
C ARG A 114 -18.31 -8.55 -3.79
N GLY A 115 -17.54 -8.73 -2.72
CA GLY A 115 -16.40 -9.65 -2.66
C GLY A 115 -15.05 -9.05 -3.07
N ALA A 116 -13.96 -9.68 -2.62
CA ALA A 116 -12.58 -9.21 -2.79
C ALA A 116 -12.14 -9.17 -4.27
N LYS A 117 -12.49 -10.18 -5.08
CA LYS A 117 -12.17 -10.21 -6.52
C LYS A 117 -12.76 -9.02 -7.28
N GLY A 118 -13.95 -8.56 -6.89
CA GLY A 118 -14.55 -7.39 -7.51
C GLY A 118 -13.85 -6.08 -7.10
N LEU A 119 -13.38 -5.95 -5.85
CA LEU A 119 -12.66 -4.75 -5.39
C LEU A 119 -11.44 -4.46 -6.25
N ARG A 120 -10.59 -5.46 -6.50
CA ARG A 120 -9.44 -5.32 -7.39
C ARG A 120 -9.85 -4.93 -8.82
N ALA A 121 -10.84 -5.59 -9.40
CA ALA A 121 -11.31 -5.26 -10.75
C ALA A 121 -11.86 -3.82 -10.84
N SER A 122 -12.49 -3.33 -9.78
CA SER A 122 -12.97 -1.95 -9.69
C SER A 122 -11.81 -0.94 -9.58
N ALA A 123 -10.76 -1.27 -8.82
CA ALA A 123 -9.54 -0.48 -8.74
C ALA A 123 -8.79 -0.42 -10.09
N VAL A 124 -8.67 -1.54 -10.81
CA VAL A 124 -8.10 -1.60 -12.18
C VAL A 124 -8.87 -0.68 -13.12
N ARG A 125 -10.20 -0.81 -13.17
CA ARG A 125 -11.06 0.06 -13.99
C ARG A 125 -10.92 1.53 -13.62
N TYR A 126 -10.63 1.83 -12.36
CA TYR A 126 -10.37 3.20 -11.94
C TYR A 126 -9.04 3.69 -12.50
N LEU A 127 -7.94 2.95 -12.31
CA LEU A 127 -6.61 3.27 -12.88
C LEU A 127 -6.70 3.57 -14.38
N GLU A 128 -7.42 2.75 -15.15
CA GLU A 128 -7.63 2.95 -16.59
C GLU A 128 -8.33 4.29 -16.91
N ARG A 129 -9.33 4.68 -16.11
CA ARG A 129 -10.17 5.86 -16.35
C ARG A 129 -9.54 7.16 -15.87
N SER A 130 -8.96 7.13 -14.67
CA SER A 130 -8.29 8.28 -14.06
C SER A 130 -6.89 8.50 -14.62
N SER A 131 -6.37 7.50 -15.34
CA SER A 131 -4.98 7.46 -15.76
C SER A 131 -4.06 7.73 -14.56
N THR A 132 -4.39 7.28 -13.35
CA THR A 132 -3.54 7.33 -12.13
C THR A 132 -2.54 6.17 -12.12
N ASP A 133 -1.38 6.30 -11.46
CA ASP A 133 -0.38 5.21 -11.40
C ASP A 133 -0.60 4.33 -10.19
N LEU A 134 -1.29 4.86 -9.18
CA LEU A 134 -1.57 4.14 -7.95
C LEU A 134 -2.98 4.44 -7.47
N VAL A 135 -3.66 3.41 -6.98
CA VAL A 135 -4.91 3.54 -6.23
C VAL A 135 -4.74 2.89 -4.87
N LEU A 136 -5.05 3.62 -3.81
CA LEU A 136 -5.03 3.19 -2.42
C LEU A 136 -6.45 3.12 -1.89
N TRP A 137 -6.81 2.02 -1.26
CA TRP A 137 -8.07 1.87 -0.52
C TRP A 137 -7.84 1.05 0.73
N GLY A 138 -8.87 0.90 1.55
CA GLY A 138 -8.73 0.10 2.76
C GLY A 138 -9.99 -0.02 3.56
N ALA A 139 -9.86 -0.79 4.63
CA ALA A 139 -10.89 -0.99 5.63
C ALA A 139 -10.32 -0.83 7.02
N ARG A 140 -11.17 -0.45 7.95
CA ARG A 140 -10.87 -0.37 9.36
C ARG A 140 -11.94 -1.10 10.13
N THR A 141 -11.52 -2.06 10.93
CA THR A 141 -12.37 -2.77 11.88
C THR A 141 -12.55 -1.92 13.15
N SER A 142 -13.63 -2.18 13.89
CA SER A 142 -13.91 -1.43 15.12
C SER A 142 -12.88 -1.75 16.20
N GLY A 143 -12.32 -0.72 16.85
CA GLY A 143 -11.43 -0.85 17.99
C GLY A 143 -10.55 0.38 18.18
N LYS A 144 -10.18 0.65 19.43
CA LYS A 144 -9.49 1.89 19.82
C LYS A 144 -8.07 1.99 19.27
N GLN A 145 -7.39 0.85 19.05
CA GLN A 145 -6.01 0.78 18.56
C GLN A 145 -5.85 -0.07 17.30
N THR A 146 -6.96 -0.45 16.64
CA THR A 146 -6.88 -1.29 15.45
C THR A 146 -6.30 -0.50 14.27
N PRO A 147 -5.22 -1.00 13.64
CA PRO A 147 -4.67 -0.38 12.44
C PRO A 147 -5.68 -0.42 11.29
N SER A 148 -5.46 0.41 10.29
CA SER A 148 -6.24 0.34 9.05
C SER A 148 -5.58 -0.65 8.11
N GLU A 149 -6.34 -1.62 7.63
CA GLU A 149 -5.94 -2.49 6.53
C GLU A 149 -5.97 -1.68 5.24
N VAL A 150 -4.87 -1.68 4.51
CA VAL A 150 -4.69 -0.89 3.30
C VAL A 150 -4.25 -1.79 2.16
N GLU A 151 -4.93 -1.63 1.04
CA GLU A 151 -4.62 -2.25 -0.23
C GLU A 151 -4.19 -1.17 -1.20
N ILE A 152 -3.13 -1.46 -1.94
CA ILE A 152 -2.55 -0.57 -2.93
C ILE A 152 -2.42 -1.33 -4.23
N LEU A 153 -2.93 -0.74 -5.31
CA LEU A 153 -2.70 -1.22 -6.66
C LEU A 153 -1.84 -0.19 -7.39
N SER A 154 -0.68 -0.61 -7.89
CA SER A 154 0.31 0.28 -8.49
C SER A 154 0.77 -0.22 -9.86
N CYS A 155 0.81 0.69 -10.83
CA CYS A 155 1.41 0.49 -12.13
C CYS A 155 2.96 0.51 -12.08
N ALA A 156 3.58 0.75 -10.91
CA ALA A 156 5.03 0.71 -10.73
C ALA A 156 5.83 1.54 -11.77
N GLY A 157 5.24 2.64 -12.25
CA GLY A 157 5.84 3.54 -13.25
C GLY A 157 5.67 3.14 -14.72
N SER A 158 5.45 1.86 -15.05
CA SER A 158 5.41 1.42 -16.46
C SER A 158 4.45 0.26 -16.78
N LEU A 159 3.85 -0.38 -15.79
CA LEU A 159 2.90 -1.47 -15.99
C LEU A 159 1.56 -0.95 -16.48
N ALA A 160 0.90 -1.74 -17.33
CA ALA A 160 -0.49 -1.49 -17.66
C ALA A 160 -1.38 -1.68 -16.41
N PRO A 161 -2.52 -0.97 -16.29
CA PRO A 161 -3.44 -1.13 -15.17
C PRO A 161 -3.88 -2.57 -14.89
N ALA A 162 -4.00 -3.41 -15.93
CA ALA A 162 -4.36 -4.82 -15.82
C ALA A 162 -3.28 -5.65 -15.09
N ASP A 163 -2.01 -5.27 -15.27
CA ASP A 163 -0.83 -5.94 -14.71
C ASP A 163 -0.33 -5.26 -13.43
N ALA A 164 -1.10 -4.30 -12.91
CA ALA A 164 -0.71 -3.52 -11.75
C ALA A 164 -0.44 -4.43 -10.53
N MET A 165 0.65 -4.11 -9.83
CA MET A 165 1.12 -4.82 -8.66
C MET A 165 0.20 -4.53 -7.46
N HIS A 166 -0.19 -5.59 -6.76
CA HIS A 166 -1.01 -5.48 -5.56
C HIS A 166 -0.12 -5.56 -4.32
N PHE A 167 -0.24 -4.57 -3.45
CA PHE A 167 0.44 -4.52 -2.16
C PHE A 167 -0.61 -4.44 -1.06
N GLU A 168 -0.40 -5.24 -0.02
CA GLU A 168 -1.22 -5.24 1.19
C GLU A 168 -0.37 -4.78 2.36
N GLY A 169 -0.94 -3.93 3.20
CA GLY A 169 -0.25 -3.41 4.35
C GLY A 169 -1.21 -2.93 5.43
N PHE A 170 -0.61 -2.45 6.50
CA PHE A 170 -1.33 -1.85 7.60
C PHE A 170 -0.78 -0.47 7.85
N PHE A 171 -1.67 0.52 7.89
CA PHE A 171 -1.32 1.84 8.39
C PHE A 171 -1.64 1.91 9.88
N PRO A 172 -0.65 2.32 10.71
CA PRO A 172 -0.90 2.55 12.12
C PRO A 172 -2.03 3.56 12.30
N LEU A 173 -2.67 3.49 13.46
CA LEU A 173 -3.60 4.55 13.83
C LEU A 173 -2.81 5.85 14.00
N LEU A 174 -3.21 6.87 13.25
CA LEU A 174 -2.59 8.18 13.29
C LEU A 174 -3.11 8.89 14.55
N THR A 175 -2.26 8.98 15.58
CA THR A 175 -2.48 9.77 16.79
C THR A 175 -1.61 11.02 16.73
N PRO A 176 -1.97 12.10 17.44
CA PRO A 176 -1.10 13.28 17.52
C PRO A 176 0.32 12.97 18.02
N GLN A 177 0.47 11.94 18.85
CA GLN A 177 1.74 11.56 19.48
C GLN A 177 2.69 10.83 18.52
N ASN A 178 2.17 10.04 17.57
CA ASN A 178 2.97 9.26 16.62
C ASN A 178 2.91 9.82 15.20
N GLN A 179 2.40 11.05 15.05
CA GLN A 179 1.98 11.60 13.76
C GLN A 179 3.13 11.67 12.76
N ASP A 180 4.26 12.29 13.12
CA ASP A 180 5.40 12.48 12.20
C ASP A 180 5.98 11.13 11.71
N ILE A 181 6.29 10.21 12.63
CA ILE A 181 6.82 8.88 12.28
C ILE A 181 5.83 8.11 11.40
N THR A 182 4.56 8.07 11.81
CA THR A 182 3.53 7.32 11.07
C THR A 182 3.28 7.92 9.69
N PHE A 183 3.36 9.25 9.57
CA PHE A 183 3.21 9.96 8.30
C PHE A 183 4.36 9.62 7.35
N ARG A 184 5.61 9.64 7.83
CA ARG A 184 6.79 9.24 7.05
C ARG A 184 6.70 7.79 6.60
N VAL A 185 6.30 6.88 7.47
CA VAL A 185 6.10 5.46 7.14
C VAL A 185 5.03 5.29 6.07
N ALA A 186 3.87 5.95 6.22
CA ALA A 186 2.80 5.86 5.21
C ALA A 186 3.25 6.41 3.85
N ALA A 187 3.96 7.54 3.84
CA ALA A 187 4.52 8.12 2.62
C ALA A 187 5.57 7.21 1.97
N TYR A 188 6.46 6.62 2.77
CA TYR A 188 7.45 5.67 2.30
C TYR A 188 6.80 4.42 1.67
N LEU A 189 5.80 3.82 2.33
CA LEU A 189 5.13 2.63 1.80
C LEU A 189 4.42 2.91 0.47
N VAL A 190 3.84 4.10 0.30
CA VAL A 190 3.25 4.52 -0.98
C VAL A 190 4.33 4.78 -2.03
N ALA A 191 5.44 5.43 -1.67
CA ALA A 191 6.57 5.63 -2.57
C ALA A 191 7.16 4.30 -3.04
N ARG A 192 7.35 3.35 -2.12
CA ARG A 192 7.80 1.98 -2.39
C ARG A 192 6.86 1.25 -3.36
N ALA A 193 5.55 1.46 -3.24
CA ALA A 193 4.59 0.89 -4.19
C ALA A 193 4.65 1.57 -5.57
N LEU A 194 4.87 2.89 -5.63
CA LEU A 194 5.06 3.63 -6.89
C LEU A 194 6.36 3.25 -7.60
N GLN A 195 7.42 3.03 -6.82
CA GLN A 195 8.77 2.72 -7.27
C GLN A 195 9.29 1.51 -6.50
N PRO A 196 8.97 0.28 -6.94
CA PRO A 196 9.41 -0.94 -6.25
C PRO A 196 10.92 -1.03 -6.05
N GLY A 197 11.70 -0.39 -6.94
CA GLY A 197 13.15 -0.27 -6.79
C GLY A 197 13.60 0.39 -5.48
N LEU A 198 12.76 1.15 -4.77
CA LEU A 198 13.12 1.68 -3.44
C LEU A 198 13.40 0.56 -2.43
N SER A 199 12.81 -0.62 -2.59
CA SER A 199 13.10 -1.77 -1.72
C SER A 199 14.43 -2.45 -2.02
N ASP A 200 15.04 -2.16 -3.16
CA ASP A 200 16.34 -2.69 -3.59
C ASP A 200 17.41 -1.60 -3.45
N GLY A 201 18.32 -1.77 -2.49
CA GLY A 201 19.41 -0.84 -2.25
C GLY A 201 20.34 -0.63 -3.44
N SER A 202 20.36 -1.54 -4.41
CA SER A 202 21.19 -1.42 -5.63
C SER A 202 20.52 -0.65 -6.78
N ALA A 203 19.21 -0.41 -6.71
CA ALA A 203 18.45 0.19 -7.80
C ALA A 203 18.73 1.70 -7.98
N PHE A 204 19.23 2.36 -6.94
CA PHE A 204 19.57 3.78 -6.95
C PHE A 204 20.98 4.02 -6.43
N LYS A 205 21.53 5.19 -6.77
CA LYS A 205 22.84 5.61 -6.24
C LYS A 205 22.77 5.85 -4.74
N ALA A 206 23.88 5.60 -4.04
CA ALA A 206 24.00 5.75 -2.59
C ALA A 206 23.58 7.15 -2.11
N GLU A 207 23.95 8.22 -2.82
CA GLU A 207 23.65 9.61 -2.41
C GLU A 207 22.15 9.91 -2.40
N LYS A 208 21.36 9.19 -3.21
CA LYS A 208 19.90 9.31 -3.19
C LYS A 208 19.27 8.47 -2.08
N LEU A 209 19.87 7.33 -1.76
CA LEU A 209 19.35 6.40 -0.78
C LEU A 209 19.67 6.80 0.66
N GLU A 210 20.77 7.50 0.90
CA GLU A 210 21.22 7.90 2.23
C GLU A 210 20.15 8.70 3.01
N PRO A 211 19.52 9.76 2.45
CA PRO A 211 18.43 10.45 3.15
C PRO A 211 17.21 9.56 3.43
N VAL A 212 16.94 8.58 2.56
CA VAL A 212 15.83 7.64 2.74
C VAL A 212 16.16 6.66 3.86
N ALA A 213 17.37 6.10 3.85
CA ALA A 213 17.86 5.19 4.87
C ALA A 213 17.86 5.84 6.26
N ASP A 214 18.24 7.12 6.35
CA ASP A 214 18.19 7.91 7.60
C ASP A 214 16.76 8.04 8.12
N ILE A 215 15.79 8.37 7.26
CA ILE A 215 14.38 8.43 7.66
C ILE A 215 13.90 7.05 8.14
N LEU A 216 14.24 5.98 7.43
CA LEU A 216 13.82 4.62 7.79
C LEU A 216 14.40 4.17 9.13
N VAL A 217 15.68 4.42 9.40
CA VAL A 217 16.29 4.03 10.68
C VAL A 217 15.68 4.82 11.84
N THR A 218 15.41 6.12 11.68
CA THR A 218 14.71 6.91 12.71
C THR A 218 13.30 6.37 12.97
N CYS A 219 12.59 5.90 11.94
CA CYS A 219 11.29 5.26 12.12
C CYS A 219 11.43 3.92 12.88
N LEU A 220 12.44 3.11 12.57
CA LEU A 220 12.71 1.83 13.22
C LEU A 220 13.16 1.96 14.68
N GLU A 221 13.73 3.10 15.07
CA GLU A 221 14.13 3.41 16.45
C GLU A 221 12.97 3.67 17.41
N ASN A 222 11.75 3.86 16.89
CA ASN A 222 10.55 4.14 17.65
C ASN A 222 9.56 2.97 17.56
N PRO A 223 9.80 1.86 18.29
CA PRO A 223 9.11 0.58 18.08
C PRO A 223 7.61 0.64 18.36
N ASP A 224 7.18 1.43 19.35
CA ASP A 224 5.78 1.50 19.79
C ASP A 224 4.84 2.15 18.76
N ALA A 225 5.40 2.82 17.74
CA ALA A 225 4.63 3.53 16.73
C ALA A 225 4.27 2.67 15.52
N ILE A 226 4.94 1.51 15.30
CA ILE A 226 4.86 0.77 14.04
C ILE A 226 4.49 -0.70 14.30
N GLN A 227 3.48 -1.19 13.58
CA GLN A 227 3.10 -2.60 13.64
C GLN A 227 4.21 -3.51 13.12
N GLU A 228 4.36 -4.69 13.74
CA GLU A 228 5.43 -5.65 13.48
C GLU A 228 5.62 -6.02 11.99
N ARG A 229 4.53 -6.29 11.24
CA ARG A 229 4.62 -6.60 9.80
C ARG A 229 5.22 -5.44 9.00
N THR A 230 4.79 -4.22 9.30
CA THR A 230 5.31 -3.00 8.67
C THR A 230 6.77 -2.79 9.09
N ARG A 231 7.09 -2.97 10.37
CA ARG A 231 8.46 -2.89 10.91
C ARG A 231 9.41 -3.83 10.15
N ARG A 232 9.04 -5.10 9.97
CA ARG A 232 9.85 -6.07 9.20
C ARG A 232 10.08 -5.64 7.75
N THR A 233 9.08 -5.03 7.12
CA THR A 233 9.20 -4.50 5.75
C THR A 233 10.19 -3.33 5.71
N LEU A 234 10.08 -2.37 6.63
CA LEU A 234 11.00 -1.24 6.72
C LEU A 234 12.42 -1.69 7.06
N GLU A 235 12.58 -2.67 7.96
CA GLU A 235 13.88 -3.21 8.33
C GLU A 235 14.56 -3.93 7.16
N HIS A 236 13.78 -4.65 6.34
CA HIS A 236 14.26 -5.23 5.09
C HIS A 236 14.76 -4.18 4.11
N ASP A 237 13.91 -3.21 3.78
CA ASP A 237 14.29 -2.17 2.81
C ASP A 237 15.47 -1.32 3.32
N TYR A 238 15.46 -0.92 4.60
CA TYR A 238 16.59 -0.20 5.23
C TYR A 238 17.88 -0.99 5.14
N SER A 239 17.86 -2.29 5.48
CA SER A 239 19.07 -3.12 5.46
C SER A 239 19.63 -3.24 4.04
N SER A 240 18.75 -3.39 3.05
CA SER A 240 19.10 -3.41 1.63
C SER A 240 19.82 -2.11 1.22
N MET A 241 19.25 -0.95 1.55
CA MET A 241 19.85 0.38 1.28
C MET A 241 21.18 0.57 2.00
N ALA A 242 21.21 0.33 3.32
CA ALA A 242 22.38 0.52 4.18
C ALA A 242 23.56 -0.37 3.77
N LEU A 243 23.30 -1.61 3.34
CA LEU A 243 24.34 -2.50 2.81
C LEU A 243 24.94 -2.00 1.49
N ASN A 244 24.15 -1.34 0.64
CA ASN A 244 24.64 -0.76 -0.61
C ASN A 244 25.40 0.56 -0.40
N ILE A 245 24.92 1.41 0.52
CA ILE A 245 25.63 2.64 0.93
C ILE A 245 26.97 2.28 1.57
N GLY A 246 27.00 1.25 2.43
CA GLY A 246 28.21 0.80 3.11
C GLY A 246 28.64 1.75 4.24
N GLY A 247 29.91 1.68 4.63
CA GLY A 247 30.45 2.47 5.73
C GLY A 247 30.15 1.87 7.12
N GLU A 248 31.06 2.12 8.06
CA GLU A 248 31.02 1.48 9.38
C GLU A 248 29.71 1.74 10.15
N THR A 249 29.17 2.97 10.08
CA THR A 249 27.93 3.37 10.76
C THR A 249 26.73 2.55 10.29
N HIS A 250 26.48 2.50 8.97
CA HIS A 250 25.35 1.78 8.40
C HIS A 250 25.48 0.27 8.61
N LEU A 251 26.67 -0.29 8.37
CA LEU A 251 26.92 -1.72 8.53
C LEU A 251 26.76 -2.17 10.00
N THR A 252 27.26 -1.38 10.96
CA THR A 252 27.06 -1.64 12.41
C THR A 252 25.58 -1.64 12.76
N ARG A 253 24.81 -0.71 12.18
CA ARG A 253 23.37 -0.61 12.42
C ARG A 253 22.60 -1.80 11.85
N VAL A 254 22.91 -2.23 10.64
CA VAL A 254 22.32 -3.44 10.02
C VAL A 254 22.64 -4.66 10.89
N ALA A 255 23.90 -4.83 11.29
CA ALA A 255 24.30 -5.95 12.14
C ALA A 255 23.53 -5.96 13.48
N LYS A 256 23.37 -4.79 14.12
CA LYS A 256 22.58 -4.65 15.35
C LYS A 256 21.11 -5.05 15.15
N LEU A 257 20.44 -4.49 14.14
CA LEU A 257 19.03 -4.78 13.85
C LEU A 257 18.82 -6.26 13.54
N ARG A 258 19.66 -6.85 12.68
CA ARG A 258 19.52 -8.27 12.31
C ARG A 258 19.80 -9.23 13.46
N ARG A 259 20.79 -8.94 14.31
CA ARG A 259 21.01 -9.74 15.54
C ARG A 259 19.80 -9.68 16.45
N GLN A 260 19.23 -8.49 16.68
CA GLN A 260 18.02 -8.33 17.50
C GLN A 260 16.83 -9.12 16.93
N SER A 261 16.60 -9.02 15.62
CA SER A 261 15.52 -9.77 14.94
C SER A 261 15.71 -11.28 15.01
N LEU A 262 16.95 -11.77 14.86
CA LEU A 262 17.27 -13.21 14.94
C LEU A 262 17.28 -13.75 16.37
N SER A 263 17.49 -12.90 17.39
CA SER A 263 17.47 -13.27 18.80
C SER A 263 16.10 -13.10 19.46
N SER A 264 15.10 -12.58 18.73
CA SER A 264 13.74 -12.41 19.24
C SER A 264 13.12 -13.76 19.62
N GLU A 265 12.31 -13.79 20.69
CA GLU A 265 11.53 -14.98 21.07
C GLU A 265 10.49 -15.35 20.02
N GLU A 266 10.00 -14.36 19.25
CA GLU A 266 9.07 -14.61 18.16
C GLU A 266 9.81 -15.17 16.94
N LYS A 267 9.44 -16.38 16.52
CA LYS A 267 10.02 -17.02 15.35
C LYS A 267 9.71 -16.22 14.08
N LEU A 268 10.76 -15.78 13.39
CA LEU A 268 10.63 -15.16 12.07
C LEU A 268 10.08 -16.15 11.04
N PRO A 269 9.24 -15.69 10.09
CA PRO A 269 8.90 -16.51 8.94
C PRO A 269 10.16 -16.89 8.15
N PRO A 270 10.24 -18.08 7.54
CA PRO A 270 11.48 -18.57 6.91
C PRO A 270 12.11 -17.60 5.91
N SER A 271 11.30 -16.94 5.08
CA SER A 271 11.78 -15.94 4.11
C SER A 271 12.47 -14.74 4.78
N PHE A 272 11.88 -14.21 5.85
CA PHE A 272 12.47 -13.10 6.61
C PHE A 272 13.72 -13.53 7.37
N GLU A 273 13.74 -14.75 7.91
CA GLU A 273 14.92 -15.27 8.59
C GLU A 273 16.10 -15.44 7.63
N VAL A 274 15.88 -16.00 6.43
CA VAL A 274 16.92 -16.13 5.39
C VAL A 274 17.50 -14.76 5.05
N HIS A 275 16.65 -13.77 4.77
CA HIS A 275 17.11 -12.41 4.49
C HIS A 275 17.88 -11.79 5.66
N ALA A 276 17.39 -11.94 6.89
CA ALA A 276 18.06 -11.42 8.08
C ALA A 276 19.47 -12.01 8.26
N ARG A 277 19.64 -13.32 8.00
CA ARG A 277 20.94 -13.99 8.04
C ARG A 277 21.87 -13.53 6.92
N ILE A 278 21.37 -13.38 5.69
CA ILE A 278 22.16 -12.86 4.57
C ILE A 278 22.65 -11.45 4.86
N ASP A 279 21.74 -10.57 5.29
CA ASP A 279 22.06 -9.17 5.56
C ASP A 279 23.05 -9.03 6.72
N LEU A 280 22.89 -9.82 7.78
CA LEU A 280 23.85 -9.88 8.89
C LEU A 280 25.23 -10.34 8.42
N GLY A 281 25.29 -11.43 7.66
CA GLY A 281 26.55 -11.95 7.11
C GLY A 281 27.26 -10.91 6.24
N ARG A 282 26.52 -10.25 5.33
CA ARG A 282 27.07 -9.18 4.48
C ARG A 282 27.57 -7.99 5.31
N ALA A 283 26.80 -7.57 6.32
CA ALA A 283 27.20 -6.47 7.20
C ALA A 283 28.49 -6.79 7.97
N LEU A 284 28.59 -8.00 8.53
CA LEU A 284 29.76 -8.46 9.27
C LEU A 284 31.00 -8.60 8.38
N LEU A 285 30.86 -9.07 7.13
CA LEU A 285 31.96 -9.09 6.16
C LEU A 285 32.43 -7.68 5.81
N GLY A 286 31.51 -6.74 5.61
CA GLY A 286 31.85 -5.34 5.37
C GLY A 286 32.59 -4.71 6.56
N LEU A 287 32.12 -4.95 7.79
CA LEU A 287 32.81 -4.49 9.01
C LEU A 287 34.17 -5.15 9.19
N ALA A 288 34.30 -6.44 8.88
CA ALA A 288 35.56 -7.17 8.96
C ALA A 288 36.57 -6.68 7.91
N ALA A 289 36.11 -6.24 6.72
CA ALA A 289 36.97 -5.63 5.73
C ALA A 289 37.54 -4.28 6.20
N ILE A 290 36.80 -3.54 7.03
CA ILE A 290 37.24 -2.27 7.64
C ILE A 290 38.21 -2.53 8.81
N SER A 291 37.87 -3.46 9.71
CA SER A 291 38.59 -3.67 10.96
C SER A 291 39.59 -4.84 10.94
N PHE A 292 39.69 -5.58 9.84
CA PHE A 292 40.50 -6.80 9.67
C PHE A 292 40.27 -7.87 10.75
N ASP A 293 39.03 -8.02 11.23
CA ASP A 293 38.68 -8.92 12.33
C ASP A 293 38.27 -10.33 11.83
N PRO A 294 39.11 -11.37 12.02
CA PRO A 294 38.80 -12.73 11.56
C PRO A 294 37.66 -13.40 12.34
N VAL A 295 37.34 -12.93 13.54
CA VAL A 295 36.22 -13.46 14.33
C VAL A 295 34.90 -13.08 13.68
N ARG A 296 34.76 -11.81 13.24
CA ARG A 296 33.60 -11.34 12.49
C ARG A 296 33.42 -12.08 11.16
N VAL A 297 34.52 -12.40 10.46
CA VAL A 297 34.45 -13.21 9.23
C VAL A 297 33.85 -14.59 9.52
N ARG A 298 34.29 -15.24 10.61
CA ARG A 298 33.76 -16.56 10.99
C ARG A 298 32.27 -16.50 11.31
N GLU A 299 31.85 -15.54 12.13
CA GLU A 299 30.43 -15.32 12.46
C GLU A 299 29.61 -15.06 11.19
N ALA A 300 30.11 -14.22 10.28
CA ALA A 300 29.43 -13.95 9.02
C ALA A 300 29.22 -15.23 8.19
N MET A 301 30.25 -16.06 8.08
CA MET A 301 30.19 -17.32 7.34
C MET A 301 29.20 -18.30 7.96
N ASP A 302 29.10 -18.36 9.30
CA ASP A 302 28.13 -19.20 9.99
C ASP A 302 26.69 -18.80 9.63
N HIS A 303 26.37 -17.51 9.65
CA HIS A 303 25.04 -17.02 9.24
C HIS A 303 24.74 -17.29 7.76
N LEU A 304 25.71 -17.05 6.86
CA LEU A 304 25.55 -17.29 5.42
C LEU A 304 25.36 -18.78 5.12
N LYS A 305 26.08 -19.67 5.81
CA LYS A 305 25.92 -21.12 5.65
C LYS A 305 24.51 -21.56 6.03
N ILE A 306 23.99 -21.10 7.16
CA ILE A 306 22.61 -21.40 7.58
C ILE A 306 21.62 -20.88 6.54
N ALA A 307 21.79 -19.65 6.04
CA ALA A 307 20.92 -19.09 5.01
C ALA A 307 20.93 -19.92 3.71
N VAL A 308 22.11 -20.39 3.28
CA VAL A 308 22.25 -21.27 2.11
C VAL A 308 21.52 -22.60 2.34
N ASP A 309 21.65 -23.20 3.52
CA ASP A 309 20.98 -24.47 3.81
C ASP A 309 19.45 -24.31 3.89
N MET A 310 18.97 -23.18 4.41
CA MET A 310 17.54 -22.81 4.35
C MET A 310 17.06 -22.63 2.90
N LEU A 311 17.82 -21.94 2.04
CA LEU A 311 17.49 -21.78 0.62
C LEU A 311 17.48 -23.10 -0.15
N LYS A 312 18.39 -24.04 0.16
CA LYS A 312 18.36 -25.38 -0.44
C LYS A 312 17.12 -26.17 -0.06
N SER A 313 16.54 -25.89 1.11
CA SER A 313 15.27 -26.49 1.54
C SER A 313 14.03 -25.82 0.96
N ASP A 314 14.18 -24.73 0.20
CA ASP A 314 13.07 -24.05 -0.46
C ASP A 314 12.51 -24.90 -1.61
N GLU A 315 11.21 -25.21 -1.56
CA GLU A 315 10.52 -26.07 -2.52
C GLU A 315 10.60 -25.54 -3.95
N VAL A 316 10.58 -24.21 -4.16
CA VAL A 316 10.64 -23.60 -5.49
C VAL A 316 12.04 -23.74 -6.06
N LEU A 317 13.08 -23.54 -5.23
CA LEU A 317 14.46 -23.73 -5.67
C LEU A 317 14.78 -25.20 -5.96
N GLN A 318 14.28 -26.13 -5.15
CA GLN A 318 14.40 -27.56 -5.43
C GLN A 318 13.70 -27.94 -6.73
N LEU A 319 12.47 -27.47 -6.94
CA LEU A 319 11.73 -27.71 -8.18
C LEU A 319 12.45 -27.12 -9.40
N ALA A 320 13.00 -25.92 -9.29
CA ALA A 320 13.81 -25.31 -10.33
C ALA A 320 15.09 -26.11 -10.63
N GLN A 321 15.77 -26.63 -9.59
CA GLN A 321 16.95 -27.48 -9.75
C GLN A 321 16.60 -28.81 -10.44
N ILE A 322 15.53 -29.49 -10.01
CA ILE A 322 15.04 -30.73 -10.63
C ILE A 322 14.67 -30.49 -12.10
N THR A 323 13.97 -29.39 -12.38
CA THR A 323 13.59 -29.01 -13.75
C THR A 323 14.83 -28.75 -14.61
N ASN A 324 15.81 -28.00 -14.10
CA ASN A 324 17.07 -27.74 -14.80
C ASN A 324 17.86 -29.03 -15.05
N GLN A 325 17.93 -29.94 -14.08
CA GLN A 325 18.56 -31.25 -14.26
C GLN A 325 17.87 -32.07 -15.34
N ALA A 326 16.54 -32.10 -15.36
CA ALA A 326 15.77 -32.80 -16.39
C ALA A 326 16.02 -32.19 -17.79
N VAL A 327 16.08 -30.85 -17.90
CA VAL A 327 16.41 -30.16 -19.15
C VAL A 327 17.83 -30.50 -19.62
N GLN A 328 18.82 -30.48 -18.72
CA GLN A 328 20.21 -30.84 -19.05
C GLN A 328 20.33 -32.30 -19.49
N GLN A 329 19.62 -33.22 -18.83
CA GLN A 329 19.55 -34.62 -19.23
C GLN A 329 18.94 -34.76 -20.64
N GLY A 330 17.84 -34.06 -20.91
CA GLY A 330 17.23 -34.02 -22.25
C GLY A 330 18.18 -33.47 -23.32
N GLN A 331 18.91 -32.39 -23.02
CA GLN A 331 19.93 -31.83 -23.91
C GLN A 331 21.08 -32.80 -24.17
N ALA A 332 21.55 -33.50 -23.14
CA ALA A 332 22.58 -34.52 -23.28
C ALA A 332 22.11 -35.71 -24.14
N MET A 333 20.86 -36.16 -23.96
CA MET A 333 20.26 -37.21 -24.78
C MET A 333 20.14 -36.78 -26.25
N LEU A 334 19.71 -35.54 -26.53
CA LEU A 334 19.65 -35.00 -27.89
C LEU A 334 21.05 -34.85 -28.52
N ALA A 335 22.04 -34.39 -27.75
CA ALA A 335 23.43 -34.29 -28.20
C ALA A 335 24.00 -35.68 -28.52
N ASN A 336 23.74 -36.67 -27.67
CA ASN A 336 24.14 -38.06 -27.91
C ASN A 336 23.44 -38.63 -29.16
N ARG A 337 22.13 -38.42 -29.33
CA ARG A 337 21.40 -38.86 -30.54
C ARG A 337 21.96 -38.21 -31.81
N LYS A 338 22.32 -36.93 -31.77
CA LYS A 338 23.00 -36.25 -32.89
C LYS A 338 24.36 -36.87 -33.19
N ARG A 339 25.15 -37.21 -32.17
CA ARG A 339 26.45 -37.90 -32.36
C ARG A 339 26.27 -39.27 -33.01
N PHE A 340 25.33 -40.09 -32.53
CA PHE A 340 25.02 -41.40 -33.14
C PHE A 340 24.47 -41.28 -34.57
N SER A 341 23.69 -40.24 -34.87
CA SER A 341 23.18 -39.96 -36.23
C SER A 341 24.29 -39.54 -37.20
N VAL A 342 25.38 -38.94 -36.72
CA VAL A 342 26.51 -38.49 -37.56
C VAL A 342 27.55 -39.60 -37.75
N THR A 343 27.76 -40.47 -36.75
CA THR A 343 28.68 -41.61 -36.87
C THR A 343 28.06 -42.88 -37.47
N GLY A 344 26.73 -43.01 -37.48
CA GLY A 344 26.02 -44.17 -38.04
C GLY A 344 25.67 -44.09 -39.53
N GLY A 345 26.05 -43.01 -40.23
CA GLY A 345 25.67 -42.77 -41.63
C GLY A 345 26.77 -42.99 -42.69
N SER A 346 27.97 -43.45 -42.30
CA SER A 346 29.09 -43.67 -43.24
C SER A 346 29.61 -45.10 -43.19
N THR A 347 28.70 -46.07 -43.30
CA THR A 347 29.00 -47.41 -43.84
C THR A 347 27.71 -47.96 -44.43
N ILE A 348 27.51 -47.73 -45.73
CA ILE A 348 27.25 -48.71 -46.81
C ILE A 348 27.44 -47.94 -48.12
#